data_AF-A0A967SQ33-F1
#
_entry.id   AF-A0A967SQ33-F1
#
_cell.length_a   1.000
_cell.length_b   1.000
_cell.length_c   1.000
_cell.angle_alpha   90.00
_cell.angle_beta   90.00
_cell.angle_gamma   90.00
#
_symmetry.space_group_name_H-M   'P 1'
#
loop_
_entity.id
_entity.type
_entity.pdbx_description
1 polymer ?
#
loop_
_entity_poly.entity_id
_entity_poly.type
_entity_poly.pdbx_seq_one_letter_code
_entity_poly.pdbx_strand_id
1 'polypeptide(L)'
;MKKEFLLFMLALFFFTTTGIFSKGEKQQPTDPTKIIYDIAYMDTNNVDLPLVNNGSTANDGNAFYPNGTNLIFLFSGGLATTGFISGDFRASWMAPSSLIEEWQAGVWGMDPQDPLAKFYEVSADDGPGSPAYVEWADAVALGADFIDVNGDGLYDP
;
A
#
# COMPACT_ATOMS: atom_id res chain seq x y z
N MET A 1 21.78 56.21 6.96
CA MET A 1 20.97 55.62 5.87
C MET A 1 21.58 54.40 5.18
N LYS A 2 22.79 54.43 4.57
CA LYS A 2 23.28 53.25 3.80
C LYS A 2 23.66 52.01 4.64
N LYS A 3 24.23 52.19 5.84
CA LYS A 3 24.65 51.05 6.70
C LYS A 3 23.49 50.37 7.43
N GLU A 4 22.51 51.14 7.89
CA GLU A 4 21.32 50.62 8.58
C GLU A 4 20.40 49.87 7.61
N PHE A 5 20.26 50.36 6.37
CA PHE A 5 19.53 49.66 5.32
C PHE A 5 20.21 48.34 4.92
N LEU A 6 21.54 48.30 4.89
CA LEU A 6 22.31 47.08 4.62
C LEU A 6 22.17 46.06 5.76
N LEU A 7 22.19 46.50 7.02
CA LEU A 7 21.94 45.62 8.17
C LEU A 7 20.52 45.05 8.16
N PHE A 8 19.53 45.86 7.78
CA PHE A 8 18.14 45.41 7.66
C PHE A 8 17.98 44.35 6.56
N MET A 9 18.63 44.54 5.40
CA MET A 9 18.63 43.55 4.32
C MET A 9 19.33 42.24 4.72
N LEU A 10 20.45 42.31 5.45
CA LEU A 10 21.14 41.12 5.97
C LEU A 10 20.32 40.36 7.01
N ALA A 11 19.60 41.07 7.89
CA ALA A 11 18.71 40.46 8.87
C ALA A 11 17.52 39.76 8.19
N LEU A 12 16.92 40.38 7.15
CA LEU A 12 15.86 39.75 6.36
C LEU A 12 16.33 38.48 5.65
N PHE A 13 17.56 38.49 5.10
CA PHE A 13 18.15 37.33 4.44
C PHE A 13 18.44 36.17 5.42
N PHE A 14 18.78 36.47 6.67
CA PHE A 14 18.97 35.46 7.72
C PHE A 14 17.64 34.84 8.18
N PHE A 15 16.57 35.63 8.24
CA PHE A 15 15.24 35.12 8.61
C PHE A 15 14.60 34.27 7.49
N THR A 16 14.83 34.61 6.21
CA THR A 16 14.31 33.80 5.10
C THR A 16 15.08 32.49 4.90
N THR A 17 16.37 32.43 5.25
CA THR A 17 17.18 31.20 5.09
C THR A 17 17.08 30.23 6.27
N THR A 18 16.82 30.71 7.48
CA THR A 18 16.61 29.86 8.67
C THR A 18 15.20 29.26 8.76
N GLY A 19 14.20 29.90 8.14
CA GLY A 19 12.81 29.42 8.12
C GLY A 19 12.52 28.26 7.16
N ILE A 20 13.46 27.92 6.25
CA ILE A 20 13.24 26.89 5.22
C ILE A 20 13.77 25.51 5.64
N PHE A 21 14.59 25.43 6.69
CA PHE A 21 15.04 24.16 7.27
C PHE A 21 14.33 23.87 8.59
N SER A 22 13.01 23.76 8.53
CA SER A 22 12.28 22.98 9.53
C SER A 22 12.84 21.56 9.48
N LYS A 23 13.51 21.14 10.56
CA LYS A 23 13.89 19.76 10.79
C LYS A 23 12.58 18.99 10.92
N GLY A 24 12.10 18.43 9.81
CA GLY A 24 10.88 17.64 9.77
C GLY A 24 10.91 16.64 10.93
N GLU A 25 9.92 16.73 11.81
CA GLU A 25 9.73 15.71 12.83
C GLU A 25 9.65 14.37 12.10
N LYS A 26 10.44 13.39 12.56
CA LYS A 26 10.30 12.03 12.06
C LYS A 26 8.88 11.61 12.39
N GLN A 27 8.02 11.48 11.38
CA GLN A 27 6.75 10.81 11.59
C GLN A 27 7.08 9.39 12.06
N GLN A 28 6.34 8.91 13.06
CA GLN A 28 6.52 7.55 13.55
C GLN A 28 6.33 6.59 12.37
N PRO A 29 7.14 5.52 12.27
CA PRO A 29 6.91 4.48 11.29
C PRO A 29 5.44 4.03 11.40
N THR A 30 4.76 4.03 10.27
CA THR A 30 3.38 3.58 10.13
C THR A 30 3.29 2.14 10.63
N ASP A 31 2.15 1.81 11.25
CA ASP A 31 1.83 0.45 11.70
C ASP A 31 2.17 -0.61 10.64
N PRO A 32 2.49 -1.86 11.04
CA PRO A 32 2.60 -2.96 10.10
C PRO A 32 1.32 -3.05 9.27
N THR A 33 1.49 -3.46 8.01
CA THR A 33 0.53 -3.48 6.91
C THR A 33 -0.91 -3.07 7.25
N LYS A 34 -1.41 -1.96 6.69
CA LYS A 34 -2.78 -1.50 6.93
C LYS A 34 -3.62 -1.56 5.67
N ILE A 35 -4.80 -2.17 5.76
CA ILE A 35 -5.82 -2.07 4.70
C ILE A 35 -6.67 -0.82 4.91
N ILE A 36 -6.72 0.04 3.90
CA ILE A 36 -7.63 1.19 3.84
C ILE A 36 -8.40 1.09 2.53
N TYR A 37 -9.70 0.79 2.61
CA TYR A 37 -10.53 0.45 1.44
C TYR A 37 -9.90 -0.73 0.66
N ASP A 38 -9.61 -0.53 -0.63
CA ASP A 38 -9.05 -1.53 -1.53
C ASP A 38 -7.52 -1.40 -1.69
N ILE A 39 -6.86 -0.79 -0.70
CA ILE A 39 -5.41 -0.56 -0.71
C ILE A 39 -4.80 -1.16 0.55
N ALA A 40 -3.88 -2.10 0.37
CA ALA A 40 -3.01 -2.59 1.43
C ALA A 40 -1.70 -1.78 1.41
N TYR A 41 -1.41 -1.03 2.48
CA TYR A 41 -0.13 -0.34 2.63
C TYR A 41 0.89 -1.27 3.25
N MET A 42 2.06 -1.42 2.67
CA MET A 42 3.16 -2.23 3.20
C MET A 42 4.39 -1.35 3.43
N ASP A 43 5.02 -1.41 4.61
CA ASP A 43 6.35 -0.81 4.79
C ASP A 43 7.43 -1.75 4.26
N THR A 44 8.04 -1.39 3.14
CA THR A 44 9.18 -2.12 2.56
C THR A 44 10.38 -1.21 2.43
N ASN A 45 11.42 -1.46 3.23
CA ASN A 45 12.66 -0.67 3.24
C ASN A 45 12.45 0.84 3.51
N ASN A 46 11.50 1.20 4.36
CA ASN A 46 11.06 2.59 4.59
C ASN A 46 10.39 3.22 3.36
N VAL A 47 9.70 2.42 2.55
CA VAL A 47 8.77 2.89 1.52
C VAL A 47 7.39 2.44 1.97
N ASP A 48 6.48 3.40 2.17
CA ASP A 48 5.05 3.08 2.25
C ASP A 48 4.59 2.67 0.85
N LEU A 49 4.56 1.36 0.60
CA LEU A 49 4.21 0.78 -0.68
C LEU A 49 2.73 0.38 -0.66
N PRO A 50 1.84 1.17 -1.28
CA PRO A 50 0.46 0.75 -1.47
C PRO A 50 0.43 -0.44 -2.43
N LEU A 51 -0.50 -1.36 -2.21
CA LEU A 51 -0.92 -2.40 -3.13
C LEU A 51 -2.42 -2.24 -3.33
N VAL A 52 -2.81 -1.87 -4.54
CA VAL A 52 -4.20 -1.73 -4.93
C VAL A 52 -4.75 -3.11 -5.30
N ASN A 53 -6.06 -3.34 -5.13
CA ASN A 53 -6.72 -4.62 -5.44
C ASN A 53 -6.65 -5.07 -6.92
N ASN A 54 -6.05 -4.28 -7.81
CA ASN A 54 -5.71 -4.64 -9.18
C ASN A 54 -4.24 -5.08 -9.35
N GLY A 55 -3.43 -5.10 -8.29
CA GLY A 55 -2.01 -5.46 -8.31
C GLY A 55 -1.05 -4.31 -8.67
N SER A 56 -1.56 -3.09 -8.83
CA SER A 56 -0.71 -1.91 -8.95
C SER A 56 -0.12 -1.56 -7.58
N THR A 57 1.15 -1.18 -7.55
CA THR A 57 1.75 -0.59 -6.36
C THR A 57 1.76 0.94 -6.44
N ALA A 58 0.66 1.52 -6.91
CA ALA A 58 0.43 2.94 -7.18
C ALA A 58 1.21 3.58 -8.35
N ASN A 59 0.76 4.80 -8.63
CA ASN A 59 1.39 5.83 -9.46
C ASN A 59 1.38 7.11 -8.62
N ASP A 60 2.34 7.21 -7.70
CA ASP A 60 2.33 8.24 -6.66
C ASP A 60 3.33 9.36 -6.95
N GLY A 61 2.79 10.57 -7.05
CA GLY A 61 3.56 11.80 -7.23
C GLY A 61 3.88 12.55 -5.93
N ASN A 62 3.38 12.07 -4.79
CA ASN A 62 3.45 12.73 -3.49
C ASN A 62 3.94 11.82 -2.36
N ALA A 63 4.52 10.66 -2.69
CA ALA A 63 5.10 9.78 -1.69
C ALA A 63 6.40 10.37 -1.11
N PHE A 64 6.82 9.84 0.04
CA PHE A 64 8.04 10.25 0.73
C PHE A 64 8.99 9.08 0.95
N TYR A 65 10.29 9.30 0.73
CA TYR A 65 11.33 8.30 1.01
C TYR A 65 12.62 8.93 1.59
N PRO A 66 13.16 8.40 2.71
CA PRO A 66 12.59 7.35 3.55
C PRO A 66 11.26 7.75 4.18
N ASN A 67 10.44 6.77 4.53
CA ASN A 67 9.19 6.98 5.25
C ASN A 67 9.41 7.86 6.49
N GLY A 68 8.49 8.78 6.75
CA GLY A 68 8.58 9.78 7.80
C GLY A 68 9.56 10.93 7.55
N THR A 69 10.01 11.12 6.31
CA THR A 69 10.77 12.31 5.86
C THR A 69 9.96 13.18 4.91
N ASN A 70 10.47 14.37 4.57
CA ASN A 70 9.85 15.28 3.58
C ASN A 70 10.52 15.20 2.20
N LEU A 71 11.26 14.12 1.93
CA LEU A 71 11.94 13.92 0.65
C LEU A 71 10.97 13.27 -0.34
N ILE A 72 10.59 14.03 -1.36
CA ILE A 72 9.65 13.57 -2.38
C ILE A 72 10.23 12.35 -3.11
N PHE A 73 9.41 11.32 -3.20
CA PHE A 73 9.66 10.09 -3.93
C PHE A 73 8.57 9.89 -4.97
N LEU A 74 8.97 9.84 -6.24
CA LEU A 74 8.06 9.60 -7.35
C LEU A 74 8.24 8.16 -7.80
N PHE A 75 7.17 7.39 -7.82
CA PHE A 75 7.23 6.02 -8.31
C PHE A 75 5.92 5.58 -8.92
N SER A 76 6.04 4.67 -9.88
CA SER A 76 4.91 3.90 -10.37
C SER A 76 5.36 2.46 -10.52
N GLY A 77 4.55 1.55 -10.00
CA GLY A 77 4.88 0.14 -10.01
C GLY A 77 3.65 -0.75 -9.98
N GLY A 78 3.94 -2.04 -10.00
CA GLY A 78 2.99 -3.09 -9.78
C GLY A 78 3.72 -4.42 -9.84
N LEU A 79 2.97 -5.49 -10.00
CA LEU A 79 3.48 -6.84 -9.86
C LEU A 79 3.53 -7.54 -11.23
N ALA A 80 4.47 -8.48 -11.35
CA ALA A 80 4.55 -9.39 -12.47
C ALA A 80 4.56 -10.81 -11.93
N THR A 81 3.73 -11.67 -12.49
CA THR A 81 3.70 -13.10 -12.17
C THR A 81 4.05 -13.91 -13.39
N THR A 82 4.72 -15.03 -13.15
CA THR A 82 5.03 -16.02 -14.18
C THR A 82 4.76 -17.40 -13.62
N GLY A 83 4.38 -18.33 -14.47
CA GLY A 83 4.08 -19.69 -14.04
C GLY A 83 3.80 -20.62 -15.20
N PHE A 84 3.63 -21.90 -14.89
CA PHE A 84 3.21 -22.89 -15.87
C PHE A 84 1.72 -23.18 -15.67
N ILE A 85 0.92 -23.01 -16.73
CA ILE A 85 -0.51 -23.35 -16.75
C ILE A 85 -0.71 -24.42 -17.82
N SER A 86 -1.14 -25.62 -17.40
CA SER A 86 -1.31 -26.77 -18.29
C SER A 86 -0.05 -27.14 -19.10
N GLY A 87 1.14 -26.92 -18.53
CA GLY A 87 2.43 -27.20 -19.16
C GLY A 87 3.01 -26.05 -19.99
N ASP A 88 2.25 -24.99 -20.23
CA ASP A 88 2.72 -23.81 -20.97
C ASP A 88 3.23 -22.73 -20.02
N PHE A 89 4.36 -22.10 -20.36
CA PHE A 89 4.82 -20.90 -19.66
C PHE A 89 3.89 -19.72 -19.95
N ARG A 90 3.45 -19.05 -18.90
CA ARG A 90 2.60 -17.86 -18.93
C ARG A 90 3.24 -16.76 -18.08
N ALA A 91 3.02 -15.53 -18.49
CA ALA A 91 3.39 -14.33 -17.75
C ALA A 91 2.19 -13.38 -17.75
N SER A 92 1.99 -12.67 -16.64
CA SER A 92 0.99 -11.59 -16.56
C SER A 92 1.47 -10.47 -15.65
N TRP A 93 1.12 -9.24 -16.00
CA TRP A 93 1.77 -8.04 -15.47
C TRP A 93 0.72 -6.97 -15.15
N MET A 94 0.93 -6.28 -14.03
CA MET A 94 0.32 -5.00 -13.71
C MET A 94 1.44 -3.96 -13.64
N ALA A 95 1.67 -3.24 -14.73
CA ALA A 95 2.68 -2.19 -14.86
C ALA A 95 2.05 -0.93 -15.50
N PRO A 96 1.31 -0.12 -14.70
CA PRO A 96 0.54 1.02 -15.22
C PRO A 96 1.38 2.06 -15.94
N SER A 97 2.64 2.27 -15.51
CA SER A 97 3.57 3.20 -16.17
C SER A 97 3.90 2.83 -17.62
N SER A 98 3.73 1.56 -17.99
CA SER A 98 3.90 1.03 -19.34
C SER A 98 2.57 0.71 -20.03
N LEU A 99 1.44 1.10 -19.43
CA LEU A 99 0.08 0.79 -19.90
C LEU A 99 -0.20 -0.71 -20.04
N ILE A 100 0.46 -1.53 -19.23
CA ILE A 100 0.22 -2.97 -19.15
C ILE A 100 -0.64 -3.20 -17.91
N GLU A 101 -1.92 -3.46 -18.09
CA GLU A 101 -2.90 -3.61 -17.01
C GLU A 101 -3.72 -4.90 -17.23
N GLU A 102 -3.11 -6.05 -16.98
CA GLU A 102 -3.71 -7.34 -17.33
C GLU A 102 -4.59 -7.94 -16.22
N TRP A 103 -4.62 -7.31 -15.04
CA TRP A 103 -5.30 -7.82 -13.86
C TRP A 103 -6.49 -6.95 -13.47
N GLN A 104 -7.46 -7.59 -12.83
CA GLN A 104 -8.63 -6.96 -12.23
C GLN A 104 -8.83 -7.55 -10.84
N ALA A 105 -9.59 -6.86 -10.00
CA ALA A 105 -9.91 -7.33 -8.66
C ALA A 105 -10.79 -8.60 -8.70
N GLY A 106 -10.61 -9.46 -7.70
CA GLY A 106 -11.39 -10.67 -7.51
C GLY A 106 -10.89 -11.89 -8.28
N VAL A 107 -11.68 -12.97 -8.22
CA VAL A 107 -11.38 -14.24 -8.89
C VAL A 107 -11.71 -14.20 -10.39
N TRP A 108 -11.24 -15.20 -11.14
CA TRP A 108 -11.49 -15.29 -12.58
C TRP A 108 -12.98 -15.24 -12.91
N GLY A 109 -13.38 -14.25 -13.72
CA GLY A 109 -14.77 -14.05 -14.17
C GLY A 109 -15.68 -13.31 -13.20
N MET A 110 -15.17 -12.89 -12.04
CA MET A 110 -15.89 -12.01 -11.10
C MET A 110 -16.07 -10.60 -11.69
N ASP A 111 -17.15 -9.92 -11.31
CA ASP A 111 -17.31 -8.48 -11.56
C ASP A 111 -16.28 -7.72 -10.71
N PRO A 112 -15.36 -6.93 -11.30
CA PRO A 112 -14.38 -6.16 -10.54
C PRO A 112 -14.98 -5.14 -9.57
N GLN A 113 -16.29 -4.83 -9.69
CA GLN A 113 -17.03 -3.95 -8.80
C GLN A 113 -17.85 -4.71 -7.75
N ASP A 114 -17.77 -6.03 -7.73
CA ASP A 114 -18.39 -6.84 -6.67
C ASP A 114 -17.81 -6.43 -5.31
N PRO A 115 -18.63 -6.18 -4.28
CA PRO A 115 -18.14 -5.80 -2.95
C PRO A 115 -17.24 -6.86 -2.31
N LEU A 116 -17.26 -8.11 -2.80
CA LEU A 116 -16.37 -9.17 -2.36
C LEU A 116 -14.97 -9.10 -3.00
N ALA A 117 -14.78 -8.31 -4.06
CA ALA A 117 -13.50 -8.12 -4.76
C ALA A 117 -12.56 -7.14 -4.02
N LYS A 118 -12.38 -7.38 -2.71
CA LYS A 118 -11.56 -6.56 -1.81
C LYS A 118 -10.44 -7.38 -1.17
N PHE A 119 -9.54 -6.70 -0.46
CA PHE A 119 -8.62 -7.39 0.45
C PHE A 119 -9.34 -7.79 1.73
N TYR A 120 -9.01 -8.98 2.24
CA TYR A 120 -9.44 -9.48 3.54
C TYR A 120 -8.22 -9.59 4.44
N GLU A 121 -8.38 -9.31 5.73
CA GLU A 121 -7.30 -9.36 6.71
C GLU A 121 -7.79 -10.08 7.96
N VAL A 122 -6.94 -10.98 8.45
CA VAL A 122 -7.03 -11.60 9.76
C VAL A 122 -5.65 -11.48 10.38
N SER A 123 -5.58 -10.88 11.57
CA SER A 123 -4.34 -10.69 12.31
C SER A 123 -4.18 -11.72 13.42
N ALA A 124 -3.00 -11.80 14.04
CA ALA A 124 -2.78 -12.68 15.19
C ALA A 124 -3.50 -12.21 16.46
N ASP A 125 -3.95 -10.95 16.50
CA ASP A 125 -4.70 -10.37 17.62
C ASP A 125 -6.22 -10.63 17.48
N ASP A 126 -6.67 -11.09 16.31
CA ASP A 126 -8.04 -11.52 16.08
C ASP A 126 -8.30 -12.88 16.73
N GLY A 127 -9.27 -12.92 17.64
CA GLY A 127 -9.74 -14.18 18.23
C GLY A 127 -10.77 -14.90 17.35
N PRO A 128 -11.02 -16.20 17.59
CA PRO A 128 -12.14 -16.92 16.97
C PRO A 128 -13.47 -16.16 17.17
N GLY A 129 -14.27 -16.08 16.11
CA GLY A 129 -15.54 -15.36 16.05
C GLY A 129 -15.40 -13.84 15.98
N SER A 130 -14.19 -13.28 15.84
CA SER A 130 -14.04 -11.84 15.62
C SER A 130 -14.66 -11.42 14.29
N PRO A 131 -14.99 -10.12 14.11
CA PRO A 131 -15.46 -9.62 12.82
C PRO A 131 -14.54 -9.97 11.66
N ALA A 132 -13.21 -9.98 11.86
CA ALA A 132 -12.23 -10.36 10.85
C ALA A 132 -12.40 -11.83 10.41
N TYR A 133 -12.57 -12.76 11.35
CA TYR A 133 -12.86 -14.17 11.04
C TYR A 133 -14.20 -14.32 10.33
N VAL A 134 -15.25 -13.62 10.79
CA VAL A 134 -16.55 -13.68 10.14
C VAL A 134 -16.48 -13.15 8.70
N GLU A 135 -15.78 -12.05 8.45
CA GLU A 135 -15.56 -11.52 7.10
C GLU A 135 -14.68 -12.44 6.24
N TRP A 136 -13.71 -13.14 6.84
CA TRP A 136 -12.86 -14.11 6.13
C TRP A 136 -13.68 -15.28 5.56
N ALA A 137 -14.88 -15.55 6.06
CA ALA A 137 -15.78 -16.53 5.46
C ALA A 137 -16.09 -16.23 3.99
N ASP A 138 -16.22 -14.95 3.62
CA ASP A 138 -16.40 -14.55 2.22
C ASP A 138 -15.15 -14.86 1.39
N ALA A 139 -13.95 -14.62 1.94
CA ALA A 139 -12.69 -14.99 1.28
C ALA A 139 -12.58 -16.51 1.07
N VAL A 140 -12.96 -17.31 2.06
CA VAL A 140 -13.00 -18.78 1.97
C VAL A 140 -13.99 -19.23 0.90
N ALA A 141 -15.16 -18.59 0.81
CA ALA A 141 -16.13 -18.86 -0.25
C ALA A 141 -15.58 -18.55 -1.66
N LEU A 142 -14.60 -17.64 -1.76
CA LEU A 142 -13.84 -17.35 -2.98
C LEU A 142 -12.62 -18.26 -3.21
N GLY A 143 -12.37 -19.22 -2.31
CA GLY A 143 -11.29 -20.19 -2.42
C GLY A 143 -10.02 -19.84 -1.66
N ALA A 144 -10.07 -18.89 -0.71
CA ALA A 144 -8.97 -18.67 0.22
C ALA A 144 -8.80 -19.86 1.18
N ASP A 145 -7.55 -20.10 1.58
CA ASP A 145 -7.22 -21.11 2.59
C ASP A 145 -7.70 -20.66 3.99
N PHE A 146 -7.90 -21.63 4.88
CA PHE A 146 -8.22 -21.40 6.28
C PHE A 146 -7.60 -22.47 7.19
N ILE A 147 -7.57 -22.17 8.49
CA ILE A 147 -7.09 -23.10 9.51
C ILE A 147 -8.27 -23.95 9.97
N ASP A 148 -8.27 -25.22 9.59
CA ASP A 148 -9.20 -26.22 10.10
C ASP A 148 -8.68 -26.82 11.42
N VAL A 149 -9.26 -26.38 12.54
CA VAL A 149 -8.83 -26.81 13.89
C VAL A 149 -9.41 -28.16 14.28
N ASN A 150 -10.60 -28.51 13.77
CA ASN A 150 -11.34 -29.72 14.18
C ASN A 150 -11.20 -30.89 13.19
N GLY A 151 -10.69 -30.63 11.99
CA GLY A 151 -10.40 -31.60 10.95
C GLY A 151 -11.60 -31.99 10.07
N ASP A 152 -12.69 -31.22 10.07
CA ASP A 152 -13.89 -31.52 9.28
C ASP A 152 -13.89 -30.93 7.86
N GLY A 153 -12.88 -30.11 7.53
CA GLY A 153 -12.73 -29.45 6.25
C GLY A 153 -13.70 -28.29 6.01
N LEU A 154 -14.33 -27.78 7.06
CA LEU A 154 -15.26 -26.65 7.01
C LEU A 154 -14.68 -25.43 7.73
N TYR A 155 -15.02 -24.24 7.23
CA TYR A 155 -14.66 -23.01 7.90
C TYR A 155 -15.75 -22.61 8.91
N ASP A 156 -15.41 -22.73 10.19
CA ASP A 156 -16.23 -22.35 11.33
C ASP A 156 -15.61 -21.11 12.03
N PRO A 157 -15.95 -19.88 11.61
CA PRO A 157 -15.35 -18.66 12.15
C PRO A 157 -15.63 -18.45 13.64
#